data_AF-A0A970C0H6-F1
#
_entry.id   AF-A0A970C0H6-F1
#
_cell.length_a   1.000
_cell.length_b   1.000
_cell.length_c   1.000
_cell.angle_alpha   90.00
_cell.angle_beta   90.00
_cell.angle_gamma   90.00
#
_symmetry.space_group_name_H-M   'P 1'
#
loop_
_entity.id
_entity.type
_entity.pdbx_description
1 polymer ?
#
loop_
_entity_poly.entity_id
_entity_poly.type
_entity_poly.pdbx_seq_one_letter_code
_entity_poly.pdbx_strand_id
1 'polypeptide(L)'
;MMMNTYVPSDLNGRVDTVACEAFRRRLDEIVCDDELRELQAVIDRLHESKLRDEGEGYVAGLAAGQAWAARYASAAELANLDAWRYAGRRRPPGEAAEAFYFIMSRDLACDTARATAFWEDREVKACLGQVESAAWGGGEGSFPPPTPFVNGFAQGALELWHKVKEYI
;
A
#
# COMPACT_ATOMS: atom_id res chain seq x y z
N MET A 1 59.13 -12.62 -53.06
CA MET A 1 58.69 -11.37 -52.39
C MET A 1 57.18 -11.52 -52.14
N MET A 2 56.80 -11.89 -50.91
CA MET A 2 55.97 -11.08 -49.98
C MET A 2 54.57 -10.75 -50.53
N MET A 3 53.44 -11.02 -49.87
CA MET A 3 53.13 -10.90 -48.44
C MET A 3 51.99 -11.86 -48.08
N ASN A 4 52.18 -12.69 -47.07
CA ASN A 4 51.12 -13.47 -46.44
C ASN A 4 50.49 -12.58 -45.36
N THR A 5 49.27 -12.09 -45.58
CA THR A 5 48.52 -11.33 -44.57
C THR A 5 47.98 -12.29 -43.52
N TYR A 6 48.74 -12.46 -42.45
CA TYR A 6 48.30 -13.16 -41.25
C TYR A 6 47.33 -12.25 -40.50
N VAL A 7 46.04 -12.55 -40.59
CA VAL A 7 45.03 -11.94 -39.71
C VAL A 7 45.07 -12.73 -38.40
N PRO A 8 45.41 -12.11 -37.25
CA PRO A 8 45.51 -12.84 -35.99
C PRO A 8 44.13 -13.35 -35.56
N SER A 9 44.00 -14.67 -35.42
CA SER A 9 42.76 -15.37 -35.03
C SER A 9 42.31 -15.11 -33.58
N ASP A 10 43.09 -14.36 -32.80
CA ASP A 10 42.91 -14.21 -31.35
C ASP A 10 42.03 -13.02 -30.92
N LEU A 11 41.48 -12.24 -31.87
CA LEU A 11 40.66 -11.07 -31.54
C LEU A 11 39.16 -11.23 -31.81
N ASN A 12 38.74 -12.29 -32.51
CA ASN A 12 37.32 -12.47 -32.87
C ASN A 12 36.47 -13.17 -31.80
N GLY A 13 37.08 -13.76 -30.77
CA GLY A 13 36.36 -14.54 -29.74
C GLY A 13 36.04 -13.79 -28.44
N ARG A 14 36.61 -12.61 -28.20
CA ARG A 14 36.52 -11.88 -26.92
C ARG A 14 35.63 -10.64 -26.96
N VAL A 15 35.39 -10.05 -28.13
CA VAL A 15 34.54 -8.86 -28.28
C VAL A 15 33.06 -9.25 -28.37
N ASP A 16 32.76 -10.40 -28.98
CA ASP A 16 31.39 -10.91 -29.11
C ASP A 16 30.78 -11.35 -27.77
N THR A 17 31.56 -11.89 -26.84
CA THR A 17 31.03 -12.40 -25.57
C THR A 17 30.62 -11.29 -24.62
N VAL A 18 31.45 -10.24 -24.49
CA VAL A 18 31.15 -9.09 -23.63
C VAL A 18 29.99 -8.26 -24.19
N ALA A 19 29.94 -8.07 -25.51
CA ALA A 19 28.83 -7.37 -26.16
C ALA A 19 27.52 -8.17 -26.08
N CYS A 20 27.57 -9.49 -26.28
CA CYS A 20 26.40 -10.35 -26.12
C CYS A 20 25.92 -10.42 -24.67
N GLU A 21 26.82 -10.46 -23.67
CA GLU A 21 26.45 -10.42 -22.25
C GLU A 21 25.82 -9.09 -21.86
N ALA A 22 26.38 -7.96 -22.32
CA ALA A 22 25.81 -6.64 -22.08
C ALA A 22 24.42 -6.50 -22.74
N PHE A 23 24.26 -6.99 -23.96
CA PHE A 23 22.98 -6.99 -24.66
C PHE A 23 21.96 -7.91 -23.99
N ARG A 24 22.39 -9.09 -23.54
CA ARG A 24 21.54 -10.06 -22.84
C ARG A 24 21.11 -9.54 -21.47
N ARG A 25 22.01 -8.91 -20.71
CA ARG A 25 21.63 -8.16 -19.51
C ARG A 25 20.62 -7.06 -19.81
N ARG A 26 20.82 -6.32 -20.91
CA ARG A 26 19.90 -5.25 -21.27
C ARG A 26 18.54 -5.78 -21.72
N LEU A 27 18.51 -6.92 -22.40
CA LEU A 27 17.28 -7.63 -22.73
C LEU A 27 16.59 -8.20 -21.49
N ASP A 28 17.33 -8.80 -20.55
CA ASP A 28 16.77 -9.30 -19.29
C ASP A 28 16.23 -8.14 -18.44
N GLU A 29 16.91 -6.99 -18.41
CA GLU A 29 16.41 -5.75 -17.79
C GLU A 29 15.12 -5.26 -18.48
N ILE A 30 15.08 -5.21 -19.82
CA ILE A 30 13.90 -4.78 -20.57
C ILE A 30 12.73 -5.75 -20.40
N VAL A 31 12.99 -7.06 -20.39
CA VAL A 31 11.99 -8.10 -20.17
C VAL A 31 11.46 -8.02 -18.74
N CYS A 32 12.33 -7.82 -17.75
CA CYS A 32 11.90 -7.56 -16.37
C CYS A 32 11.09 -6.25 -16.26
N ASP A 33 11.46 -5.19 -16.99
CA ASP A 33 10.70 -3.93 -16.99
C ASP A 33 9.30 -4.10 -17.60
N ASP A 34 9.17 -4.88 -18.68
CA ASP A 34 7.88 -5.19 -19.30
C ASP A 34 7.02 -6.09 -18.40
N GLU A 35 7.62 -7.11 -17.75
CA GLU A 35 6.95 -7.97 -16.78
C GLU A 35 6.49 -7.19 -15.54
N LEU A 36 7.32 -6.28 -15.01
CA LEU A 36 6.97 -5.40 -13.90
C LEU A 36 5.85 -4.44 -14.29
N ARG A 37 5.87 -3.90 -15.51
CA ARG A 37 4.80 -3.03 -16.01
C ARG A 37 3.49 -3.79 -16.20
N GLU A 38 3.55 -5.02 -16.70
CA GLU A 38 2.37 -5.88 -16.83
C GLU A 38 1.79 -6.23 -15.44
N LEU A 39 2.65 -6.57 -14.48
CA LEU A 39 2.22 -6.83 -13.11
C LEU A 39 1.59 -5.59 -12.47
N GLN A 40 2.17 -4.40 -12.66
CA GLN A 40 1.60 -3.15 -12.18
C GLN A 40 0.24 -2.88 -12.80
N ALA A 41 0.08 -3.10 -14.11
CA ALA A 41 -1.21 -2.96 -14.78
C ALA A 41 -2.27 -3.95 -14.25
N VAL A 42 -1.86 -5.17 -13.90
CA VAL A 42 -2.75 -6.15 -13.24
C VAL A 42 -3.14 -5.69 -11.85
N ILE A 43 -2.19 -5.17 -11.06
CA ILE A 43 -2.44 -4.61 -9.72
C ILE A 43 -3.44 -3.45 -9.81
N ASP A 44 -3.21 -2.51 -10.72
CA ASP A 44 -4.07 -1.33 -10.90
C ASP A 44 -5.49 -1.75 -11.29
N ARG A 45 -5.64 -2.66 -12.27
CA ARG A 45 -6.94 -3.18 -12.69
C ARG A 45 -7.66 -3.90 -11.54
N LEU A 46 -6.97 -4.72 -10.76
CA LEU A 46 -7.56 -5.43 -9.62
C LEU A 46 -7.94 -4.46 -8.50
N HIS A 47 -7.15 -3.41 -8.29
CA HIS A 47 -7.46 -2.36 -7.33
C HIS A 47 -8.73 -1.59 -7.76
N GLU A 48 -8.81 -1.17 -9.02
CA GLU A 48 -10.02 -0.52 -9.57
C GLU A 48 -11.26 -1.43 -9.53
N SER A 49 -11.09 -2.73 -9.74
CA SER A 49 -12.19 -3.70 -9.59
C SER A 49 -12.67 -3.73 -8.14
N LYS A 50 -11.74 -3.80 -7.18
CA LYS A 50 -12.07 -3.80 -5.75
C LYS A 50 -12.76 -2.49 -5.32
N LEU A 51 -12.28 -1.34 -5.79
CA LEU A 51 -12.90 -0.05 -5.47
C LEU A 51 -14.35 0.05 -5.97
N ARG A 52 -14.64 -0.53 -7.14
CA ARG A 52 -16.02 -0.61 -7.67
C ARG A 52 -16.92 -1.49 -6.81
N ASP A 53 -16.40 -2.56 -6.23
CA ASP A 53 -17.19 -3.51 -5.44
C ASP A 53 -17.44 -3.04 -3.99
N GLU A 54 -16.52 -2.29 -3.38
CA GLU A 54 -16.56 -1.89 -1.96
C GLU A 54 -17.37 -0.59 -1.69
N GLY A 55 -17.69 0.17 -2.74
CA GLY A 55 -18.57 1.34 -2.67
C GLY A 55 -17.91 2.63 -2.15
N GLU A 56 -18.66 3.75 -2.21
CA GLU A 56 -18.15 5.10 -1.94
C GLU A 56 -17.55 5.26 -0.54
N GLY A 57 -18.14 4.61 0.47
CA GLY A 57 -17.65 4.71 1.85
C GLY A 57 -16.28 4.09 2.06
N TYR A 58 -15.97 3.00 1.35
CA TYR A 58 -14.63 2.42 1.36
C TYR A 58 -13.61 3.32 0.66
N VAL A 59 -13.96 3.89 -0.50
CA VAL A 59 -13.09 4.80 -1.26
C VAL A 59 -12.76 6.05 -0.45
N ALA A 60 -13.78 6.63 0.21
CA ALA A 60 -13.66 7.71 1.17
C ALA A 60 -12.68 7.36 2.30
N GLY A 61 -12.86 6.17 2.90
CA GLY A 61 -11.97 5.65 3.93
C GLY A 61 -10.52 5.59 3.43
N LEU A 62 -10.32 5.02 2.25
CA LEU A 62 -9.00 4.83 1.65
C LEU A 62 -8.22 6.14 1.50
N ALA A 63 -8.87 7.19 0.97
CA ALA A 63 -8.26 8.50 0.85
C ALA A 63 -7.91 9.11 2.23
N ALA A 64 -8.83 9.03 3.20
CA ALA A 64 -8.60 9.54 4.55
C ALA A 64 -7.46 8.79 5.27
N GLY A 65 -7.37 7.47 5.09
CA GLY A 65 -6.32 6.63 5.66
C GLY A 65 -4.93 6.95 5.11
N GLN A 66 -4.83 7.19 3.79
CA GLN A 66 -3.59 7.67 3.17
C GLN A 66 -3.18 9.04 3.72
N ALA A 67 -4.14 9.97 3.84
CA ALA A 67 -3.88 11.30 4.38
C ALA A 67 -3.42 11.26 5.85
N TRP A 68 -4.03 10.41 6.66
CA TRP A 68 -3.64 10.20 8.05
C TRP A 68 -2.25 9.59 8.15
N ALA A 69 -1.96 8.53 7.38
CA ALA A 69 -0.65 7.90 7.37
C ALA A 69 0.47 8.85 6.93
N ALA A 70 0.18 9.76 5.99
CA ALA A 70 1.16 10.72 5.48
C ALA A 70 1.49 11.85 6.47
N ARG A 71 0.60 12.15 7.41
CA ARG A 71 0.67 13.38 8.22
C ARG A 71 0.81 13.15 9.72
N TYR A 72 0.19 12.10 10.23
CA TYR A 72 -0.05 11.92 11.66
C TYR A 72 0.38 10.55 12.18
N ALA A 73 0.23 9.49 11.37
CA ALA A 73 0.56 8.16 11.85
C ALA A 73 2.06 7.98 12.15
N SER A 74 2.36 7.39 13.29
CA SER A 74 3.70 6.93 13.62
C SER A 74 4.03 5.60 12.93
N ALA A 75 5.32 5.33 12.74
CA ALA A 75 5.78 4.04 12.22
C ALA A 75 5.35 2.86 13.10
N ALA A 76 5.23 3.07 14.42
CA ALA A 76 4.76 2.03 15.35
C ALA A 76 3.29 1.69 15.14
N GLU A 77 2.43 2.69 14.92
CA GLU A 77 1.02 2.47 14.61
C GLU A 77 0.82 1.75 13.28
N LEU A 78 1.55 2.15 12.24
CA LEU A 78 1.50 1.49 10.94
C LEU A 78 2.04 0.05 11.01
N ALA A 79 3.10 -0.20 11.79
CA ALA A 79 3.61 -1.53 12.04
C ALA A 79 2.62 -2.42 12.81
N ASN A 80 1.90 -1.86 13.80
CA ASN A 80 0.83 -2.57 14.51
C ASN A 80 -0.32 -2.93 13.57
N LEU A 81 -0.72 -2.01 12.69
CA LEU A 81 -1.77 -2.22 11.69
C LEU A 81 -1.38 -3.35 10.72
N ASP A 82 -0.13 -3.32 10.25
CA ASP A 82 0.44 -4.31 9.32
C ASP A 82 0.49 -5.69 9.97
N ALA A 83 1.03 -5.79 11.19
CA ALA A 83 1.11 -7.04 11.95
C ALA A 83 -0.27 -7.66 12.18
N TRP A 84 -1.30 -6.85 12.44
CA TRP A 84 -2.65 -7.34 12.66
C TRP A 84 -3.30 -7.93 11.40
N ARG A 85 -2.98 -7.38 10.22
CA ARG A 85 -3.44 -7.93 8.93
C ARG A 85 -2.90 -9.34 8.68
N TYR A 86 -1.66 -9.61 9.07
CA TYR A 86 -1.00 -10.92 8.92
C TYR A 86 -1.35 -11.92 10.03
N ALA A 87 -1.75 -11.45 11.21
CA ALA A 87 -2.06 -12.30 12.37
C ALA A 87 -3.30 -13.21 12.20
N GLY A 88 -3.98 -13.17 11.06
CA GLY A 88 -5.07 -14.09 10.71
C GLY A 88 -6.29 -13.92 11.60
N ARG A 89 -7.22 -13.05 11.16
CA ARG A 89 -8.62 -12.89 11.64
C ARG A 89 -8.95 -13.47 13.02
N ARG A 90 -8.26 -13.04 14.08
CA ARG A 90 -8.91 -12.94 15.40
C ARG A 90 -9.54 -11.57 15.45
N ARG A 91 -10.65 -11.43 14.72
CA ARG A 91 -11.52 -10.26 14.84
C ARG A 91 -11.89 -10.17 16.32
N PRO A 92 -11.60 -9.09 17.05
CA PRO A 92 -12.27 -8.89 18.32
C PRO A 92 -13.79 -8.90 18.04
N PRO A 93 -14.62 -9.47 18.92
CA PRO A 93 -16.05 -9.29 18.81
C PRO A 93 -16.34 -7.79 18.98
N GLY A 94 -16.77 -7.11 17.90
CA GLY A 94 -17.01 -5.67 17.93
C GLY A 94 -17.12 -5.04 16.53
N GLU A 95 -17.50 -3.76 16.51
CA GLU A 95 -17.55 -2.95 15.30
C GLU A 95 -16.13 -2.67 14.78
N ALA A 96 -15.95 -2.47 13.47
CA ALA A 96 -14.62 -2.32 12.87
C ALA A 96 -13.80 -1.17 13.48
N ALA A 97 -14.47 -0.10 13.92
CA ALA A 97 -13.85 1.05 14.56
C ALA A 97 -13.20 0.71 15.93
N GLU A 98 -13.85 -0.14 16.72
CA GLU A 98 -13.31 -0.63 17.99
C GLU A 98 -12.11 -1.54 17.75
N ALA A 99 -12.21 -2.42 16.74
CA ALA A 99 -11.09 -3.25 16.33
C ALA A 99 -9.88 -2.39 15.91
N PHE A 100 -10.10 -1.34 15.11
CA PHE A 100 -9.05 -0.41 14.70
C PHE A 100 -8.39 0.26 15.91
N TYR A 101 -9.17 0.82 16.83
CA TYR A 101 -8.66 1.43 18.06
C TYR A 101 -7.84 0.44 18.90
N PHE A 102 -8.33 -0.78 19.09
CA PHE A 102 -7.61 -1.82 19.83
C PHE A 102 -6.24 -2.10 19.24
N ILE A 103 -6.12 -2.15 17.91
CA ILE A 103 -4.84 -2.41 17.23
C ILE A 103 -3.86 -1.25 17.44
N MET A 104 -4.35 -0.01 17.36
CA MET A 104 -3.52 1.19 17.50
C MET A 104 -3.05 1.40 18.94
N SER A 105 -3.99 1.36 19.89
CA SER A 105 -3.73 1.63 21.31
C SER A 105 -3.09 0.45 22.04
N ARG A 106 -3.27 -0.78 21.54
CA ARG A 106 -2.99 -2.04 22.24
C ARG A 106 -3.69 -2.15 23.60
N ASP A 107 -4.77 -1.37 23.79
CA ASP A 107 -5.54 -1.32 25.02
C ASP A 107 -6.55 -2.48 25.07
N LEU A 108 -6.34 -3.38 26.02
CA LEU A 108 -7.23 -4.54 26.23
C LEU A 108 -8.60 -4.16 26.80
N ALA A 109 -8.75 -2.93 27.30
CA ALA A 109 -10.02 -2.40 27.81
C ALA A 109 -10.77 -1.55 26.77
N CYS A 110 -10.69 -1.92 25.48
CA CYS A 110 -11.40 -1.27 24.39
C CYS A 110 -12.92 -1.32 24.60
N ASP A 111 -13.55 -0.15 24.58
CA ASP A 111 -15.01 0.04 24.53
C ASP A 111 -15.38 1.07 23.46
N THR A 112 -16.68 1.16 23.13
CA THR A 112 -17.19 2.06 22.09
C THR A 112 -16.85 3.53 22.39
N ALA A 113 -16.85 3.96 23.67
CA ALA A 113 -16.58 5.34 24.02
C ALA A 113 -15.12 5.73 23.77
N ARG A 114 -14.18 4.84 24.10
CA ARG A 114 -12.75 5.03 23.80
C ARG A 114 -12.47 4.99 22.30
N ALA A 115 -13.10 4.07 21.58
CA ALA A 115 -13.00 4.02 20.13
C ALA A 115 -13.54 5.32 19.49
N THR A 116 -14.71 5.79 19.92
CA THR A 116 -15.27 7.08 19.48
C THR A 116 -14.32 8.22 19.78
N ALA A 117 -13.79 8.32 21.00
CA ALA A 117 -12.85 9.39 21.36
C ALA A 117 -11.58 9.40 20.49
N PHE A 118 -11.08 8.22 20.09
CA PHE A 118 -9.98 8.10 19.14
C PHE A 118 -10.36 8.62 17.76
N TRP A 119 -11.53 8.26 17.23
CA TRP A 119 -11.97 8.74 15.91
C TRP A 119 -12.35 10.23 15.92
N GLU A 120 -12.75 10.75 17.07
CA GLU A 120 -13.00 12.17 17.30
C GLU A 120 -11.72 12.97 17.56
N ASP A 121 -10.58 12.31 17.76
CA ASP A 121 -9.29 12.97 17.92
C ASP A 121 -9.06 13.95 16.77
N ARG A 122 -8.49 15.12 17.10
CA ARG A 122 -8.40 16.24 16.17
C ARG A 122 -7.62 15.88 14.91
N GLU A 123 -6.61 15.03 15.00
CA GLU A 123 -5.76 14.65 13.87
C GLU A 123 -6.49 13.68 12.93
N VAL A 124 -7.13 12.67 13.51
CA VAL A 124 -7.96 11.71 12.77
C VAL A 124 -9.16 12.44 12.16
N LYS A 125 -9.90 13.21 12.96
CA LYS A 125 -11.06 14.00 12.54
C LYS A 125 -10.72 15.03 11.47
N ALA A 126 -9.53 15.61 11.47
CA ALA A 126 -9.09 16.50 10.40
C ALA A 126 -9.00 15.77 9.06
N CYS A 127 -8.54 14.52 9.03
CA CYS A 127 -8.55 13.69 7.83
C CYS A 127 -9.97 13.28 7.41
N LEU A 128 -10.86 13.05 8.38
CA LEU A 128 -12.28 12.75 8.12
C LEU A 128 -12.99 13.96 7.49
N GLY A 129 -12.69 15.18 7.95
CA GLY A 129 -13.25 16.43 7.39
C GLY A 129 -12.80 16.76 5.97
N GLN A 130 -11.81 16.03 5.42
CA GLN A 130 -11.44 16.14 4.00
C GLN A 130 -12.35 15.32 3.08
N VAL A 131 -13.28 14.55 3.65
CA VAL A 131 -14.21 13.67 2.95
C VAL A 131 -15.63 14.17 3.18
N GLU A 132 -16.46 14.21 2.14
CA GLU A 132 -17.86 14.63 2.27
C GLU A 132 -18.63 13.67 3.20
N SER A 133 -19.45 14.21 4.12
CA SER A 133 -20.17 13.39 5.11
C SER A 133 -21.14 12.39 4.44
N ALA A 134 -21.61 12.67 3.23
CA ALA A 134 -22.43 11.71 2.48
C ALA A 134 -21.61 10.49 2.01
N ALA A 135 -20.33 10.68 1.69
CA ALA A 135 -19.51 9.67 1.02
C ALA A 135 -19.19 8.46 1.91
N TRP A 136 -18.99 8.65 3.22
CA TRP A 136 -18.84 7.54 4.17
C TRP A 136 -20.16 7.02 4.75
N GLY A 137 -21.31 7.54 4.34
CA GLY A 137 -22.64 7.02 4.71
C GLY A 137 -23.11 7.37 6.13
N GLY A 138 -22.38 8.22 6.85
CA GLY A 138 -22.73 8.72 8.17
C GLY A 138 -23.14 10.20 8.12
N GLY A 139 -24.29 10.54 8.71
CA GLY A 139 -24.67 11.94 8.91
C GLY A 139 -23.60 12.73 9.67
N GLU A 140 -23.70 14.07 9.66
CA GLU A 140 -22.81 14.95 10.41
C GLU A 140 -22.72 14.48 11.89
N GLY A 141 -21.54 14.03 12.34
CA GLY A 141 -21.33 13.50 13.70
C GLY A 141 -21.55 12.00 13.91
N SER A 142 -21.65 11.19 12.85
CA SER A 142 -21.74 9.72 12.96
C SER A 142 -20.42 9.08 13.39
N PHE A 143 -20.14 9.10 14.70
CA PHE A 143 -19.04 8.38 15.31
C PHE A 143 -19.55 7.18 16.12
N PRO A 144 -18.85 6.03 16.08
CA PRO A 144 -17.66 5.77 15.27
C PRO A 144 -17.98 5.64 13.77
N PRO A 145 -16.97 5.76 12.88
CA PRO A 145 -17.18 5.63 11.43
C PRO A 145 -17.70 4.23 11.06
N PRO A 146 -18.51 4.10 10.01
CA PRO A 146 -19.06 2.81 9.62
C PRO A 146 -17.98 1.86 9.08
N THR A 147 -18.25 0.56 9.17
CA THR A 147 -17.28 -0.50 8.84
C THR A 147 -16.63 -0.38 7.45
N PRO A 148 -17.36 -0.11 6.34
CA PRO A 148 -16.74 0.05 5.02
C PRO A 148 -15.68 1.15 5.01
N PHE A 149 -15.97 2.28 5.67
CA PHE A 149 -15.02 3.37 5.79
C PHE A 149 -13.79 2.99 6.59
N VAL A 150 -13.95 2.36 7.76
CA VAL A 150 -12.82 1.93 8.60
C VAL A 150 -11.93 0.94 7.85
N ASN A 151 -12.52 0.03 7.08
CA ASN A 151 -11.76 -0.92 6.24
C ASN A 151 -10.97 -0.20 5.15
N GLY A 152 -11.59 0.77 4.47
CA GLY A 152 -10.92 1.62 3.49
C GLY A 152 -9.76 2.40 4.14
N PHE A 153 -10.01 3.02 5.29
CA PHE A 153 -9.02 3.79 6.05
C PHE A 153 -7.79 2.94 6.41
N ALA A 154 -8.02 1.76 6.97
CA ALA A 154 -6.93 0.84 7.29
C ALA A 154 -6.14 0.41 6.03
N GLN A 155 -6.84 0.14 4.92
CA GLN A 155 -6.18 -0.21 3.65
C GLN A 155 -5.32 0.96 3.14
N GLY A 156 -5.86 2.17 3.08
CA GLY A 156 -5.16 3.34 2.58
C GLY A 156 -3.90 3.67 3.39
N ALA A 157 -4.00 3.57 4.72
CA ALA A 157 -2.84 3.75 5.59
C ALA A 157 -1.74 2.70 5.31
N LEU A 158 -2.12 1.44 5.10
CA LEU A 158 -1.19 0.35 4.81
C LEU A 158 -0.56 0.46 3.41
N GLU A 159 -1.29 0.93 2.40
CA GLU A 159 -0.73 1.16 1.06
C GLU A 159 0.43 2.16 1.10
N LEU A 160 0.29 3.22 1.89
CA LEU A 160 1.37 4.17 2.08
C LEU A 160 2.52 3.55 2.88
N TRP A 161 2.20 2.82 3.95
CA TRP A 161 3.20 2.12 4.76
C TRP A 161 4.05 1.14 3.94
N HIS A 162 3.42 0.30 3.12
CA HIS A 162 4.11 -0.69 2.27
C HIS A 162 5.01 -0.02 1.24
N LYS A 163 4.61 1.12 0.67
CA LYS A 163 5.47 1.90 -0.23
C LYS A 163 6.73 2.42 0.45
N VAL A 164 6.67 2.79 1.74
CA VAL A 164 7.84 3.32 2.46
C VAL A 164 8.71 2.20 3.05
N LYS A 165 8.10 1.10 3.49
CA LYS A 165 8.79 -0.05 4.10
C LYS A 165 9.81 -0.71 3.17
N GLU A 166 9.67 -0.57 1.85
CA GLU A 166 10.68 -1.02 0.89
C GLU A 166 12.01 -0.23 0.98
N TYR A 167 12.01 0.94 1.65
CA TYR A 167 13.14 1.85 1.75
C TYR A 167 13.73 1.98 3.17
N ILE A 168 13.20 1.25 4.16
CA ILE A 168 13.63 1.26 5.58
C ILE A 168 14.08 -0.13 5.99
#